data_AF-A0A7K6B1A9-F1
#
_entry.id   AF-A0A7K6B1A9-F1
#
_cell.length_a   1.000
_cell.length_b   1.000
_cell.length_c   1.000
_cell.angle_alpha   90.00
_cell.angle_beta   90.00
_cell.angle_gamma   90.00
#
_symmetry.space_group_name_H-M   'P 1'
#
loop_
_entity.id
_entity.type
_entity.pdbx_description
1 polymer ?
#
loop_
_entity_poly.entity_id
_entity_poly.type
_entity_poly.pdbx_seq_one_letter_code
_entity_poly.pdbx_strand_id
1 'polypeptide(L)' 'KAMVCFGDMFIELPKAQTREMLQKDQEQLDEEINKLRKELHVKVNRLYEAQGKAELKGFNLNPMTAEELKLIHRILEG' A
#
# COMPACT_ATOMS: atom_id res chain seq x y z
N LYS A 1 -2.38 -15.67 -24.65
CA LYS A 1 -1.59 -14.45 -24.84
C LYS A 1 -2.40 -13.24 -24.35
N ALA A 2 -1.76 -12.11 -24.03
CA ALA A 2 -2.40 -10.87 -23.59
C ALA A 2 -1.66 -9.68 -24.21
N MET A 3 -2.38 -8.63 -24.59
CA MET A 3 -1.79 -7.38 -25.05
C MET A 3 -1.61 -6.45 -23.86
N VAL A 4 -0.41 -5.91 -23.68
CA VAL A 4 -0.07 -4.96 -22.62
C VAL A 4 0.33 -3.63 -23.26
N CYS A 5 -0.19 -2.53 -22.73
CA CYS A 5 0.17 -1.18 -23.16
C CYS A 5 1.45 -0.73 -22.45
N PHE A 6 2.46 -0.34 -23.21
CA PHE A 6 3.70 0.24 -22.73
C PHE A 6 3.95 1.54 -23.48
N GLY A 7 3.70 2.68 -22.81
CA GLY A 7 3.77 4.00 -23.42
C GLY A 7 2.70 4.19 -24.49
N ASP A 8 3.13 4.37 -25.74
CA ASP A 8 2.28 4.48 -26.93
C ASP A 8 2.20 3.17 -27.75
N MET A 9 2.79 2.08 -27.25
CA MET A 9 2.86 0.80 -27.93
C MET A 9 2.06 -0.29 -27.21
N PHE A 10 1.56 -1.27 -27.98
CA PHE A 10 0.96 -2.49 -27.44
C PHE A 10 1.85 -3.69 -27.76
N ILE A 11 2.20 -4.46 -26.72
CA ILE A 11 3.10 -5.62 -26.83
C ILE A 11 2.32 -6.88 -26.46
N GLU A 12 2.40 -7.93 -27.29
CA GLU A 12 1.82 -9.23 -26.98
C GLU A 12 2.76 -10.03 -26.07
N LEU A 13 2.30 -10.36 -24.86
CA LEU A 13 3.05 -11.15 -23.90
C LEU A 13 2.31 -12.45 -23.54
N PRO A 14 3.04 -13.51 -23.14
CA PRO A 14 2.44 -14.68 -22.52
C PRO A 14 1.65 -14.30 -21.27
N LYS A 15 0.49 -14.91 -21.07
CA LYS A 15 -0.41 -14.58 -19.93
C LYS A 15 0.27 -14.76 -18.56
N ALA A 16 1.15 -15.76 -18.44
CA ALA A 16 1.89 -16.00 -17.20
C ALA A 16 2.84 -14.83 -16.87
N GLN A 17 3.59 -14.36 -17.87
CA GLN A 17 4.51 -13.23 -17.72
C GLN A 17 3.76 -11.93 -17.42
N THR A 18 2.65 -11.65 -18.12
CA THR A 18 1.82 -10.48 -17.83
C THR A 18 1.29 -10.49 -16.40
N ARG A 19 0.88 -11.66 -15.89
CA ARG A 19 0.37 -11.79 -14.52
C ARG A 19 1.46 -11.52 -13.48
N GLU A 20 2.66 -12.10 -13.67
CA GLU A 20 3.79 -11.87 -12.77
C GLU A 20 4.21 -10.39 -12.76
N MET A 21 4.24 -9.76 -13.95
CA MET A 21 4.55 -8.34 -14.09
C MET A 21 3.56 -7.48 -13.30
N LEU A 22 2.25 -7.66 -13.52
CA LEU A 22 1.21 -6.92 -12.81
C LEU A 22 1.26 -7.12 -11.28
N GLN A 23 1.62 -8.33 -10.84
CA GLN A 23 1.76 -8.60 -9.42
C GLN A 23 2.94 -7.84 -8.79
N LYS A 24 4.10 -7.81 -9.47
CA LYS A 24 5.25 -7.01 -9.02
C LYS A 24 4.96 -5.52 -9.04
N ASP A 25 4.26 -5.03 -10.06
CA ASP A 25 3.86 -3.62 -10.13
C ASP A 25 2.97 -3.25 -8.94
N GLN A 26 2.01 -4.12 -8.59
CA GLN A 26 1.15 -3.91 -7.43
C GLN A 26 1.95 -3.86 -6.12
N GLU A 27 2.90 -4.79 -5.93
CA GLU A 27 3.77 -4.82 -4.76
C GLU A 27 4.61 -3.54 -4.63
N GLN A 28 5.19 -3.06 -5.74
CA GLN A 28 5.97 -1.81 -5.76
C GLN A 28 5.11 -0.59 -5.43
N LEU A 29 3.91 -0.50 -6.01
CA LEU A 29 2.98 0.60 -5.72
C LEU A 29 2.58 0.62 -4.25
N ASP A 30 2.32 -0.54 -3.65
CA ASP A 30 1.97 -0.65 -2.23
C ASP A 30 3.14 -0.21 -1.33
N GLU A 31 4.38 -0.57 -1.68
CA GLU A 31 5.58 -0.09 -0.97
C GLU A 31 5.73 1.44 -1.05
N GLU A 32 5.57 2.02 -2.23
CA GLU A 32 5.67 3.47 -2.45
C GLU A 32 4.58 4.24 -1.72
N ILE A 33 3.34 3.76 -1.76
CA ILE A 33 2.21 4.34 -1.00
C ILE A 33 2.54 4.36 0.49
N ASN A 34 3.04 3.24 1.02
CA ASN A 34 3.39 3.14 2.44
C ASN A 34 4.56 4.06 2.81
N LYS A 35 5.57 4.18 1.95
CA LYS A 35 6.67 5.12 2.13
C LYS A 35 6.17 6.56 2.15
N LEU A 36 5.34 6.95 1.18
CA LEU A 36 4.78 8.30 1.08
C LEU A 36 3.95 8.66 2.33
N ARG A 37 3.13 7.73 2.82
CA ARG A 37 2.37 7.90 4.06
C ARG A 37 3.27 8.12 5.28
N LYS A 38 4.33 7.33 5.42
CA LYS A 38 5.31 7.47 6.52
C LYS A 38 6.01 8.84 6.47
N GLU A 39 6.46 9.25 5.28
CA GLU A 39 7.13 10.54 5.11
C GLU A 39 6.20 11.72 5.39
N LEU A 40 4.95 11.65 4.92
CA LEU A 40 3.94 12.68 5.19
C LEU A 40 3.70 12.83 6.69
N HIS A 41 3.56 11.72 7.41
CA HIS A 41 3.38 11.73 8.86
C HIS A 41 4.52 12.48 9.57
N VAL A 42 5.78 12.15 9.25
CA VAL A 42 6.95 12.83 9.84
C VAL A 42 6.91 14.33 9.57
N LYS A 43 6.54 14.74 8.35
CA LYS A 43 6.43 16.16 7.99
C LYS A 43 5.30 16.86 8.76
N VAL A 44 4.15 16.21 8.91
CA VAL A 44 3.00 16.75 9.65
C VAL A 44 3.32 16.89 11.14
N ASN A 45 3.93 15.89 11.78
CA ASN A 45 4.30 15.98 13.19
C ASN A 45 5.30 17.13 13.44
N ARG A 46 6.32 17.27 12.59
CA ARG A 46 7.26 18.41 12.66
C ARG A 46 6.54 19.76 12.56
N LEU A 47 5.53 19.87 11.69
CA LEU A 47 4.72 21.08 11.58
C LEU A 47 3.89 21.33 12.84
N TYR A 48 3.35 20.28 13.46
CA TYR A 48 2.56 20.38 14.70
C TYR A 48 3.42 20.80 15.88
N GLU A 49 4.61 20.21 16.02
CA GLU A 49 5.62 20.62 16.99
C GLU A 49 5.98 22.11 16.83
N ALA A 50 6.24 22.55 15.60
CA ALA A 50 6.54 23.97 15.31
C ALA A 50 5.36 24.91 15.62
N GLN A 51 4.13 24.40 15.61
CA GLN A 51 2.92 25.14 15.98
C GLN A 51 2.56 25.01 17.48
N GLY A 52 3.34 24.26 18.28
CA GLY A 52 3.03 23.99 19.68
C GLY A 52 1.80 23.10 19.90
N LYS A 53 1.36 22.36 18.87
CA LYS A 53 0.24 21.41 18.93
C LYS A 53 0.73 20.03 19.35
N ALA A 54 -0.10 19.30 20.10
CA ALA A 54 0.19 17.92 20.46
C ALA A 54 0.23 17.01 19.22
N GLU A 55 1.08 15.98 19.23
CA GLU A 55 1.17 15.01 18.13
C GLU A 55 -0.18 14.30 17.86
N LEU A 56 -0.39 13.94 16.59
CA LEU A 56 -1.55 13.18 16.15
C LEU A 56 -1.50 11.75 16.69
N LYS A 57 -2.29 11.46 17.72
CA LYS A 57 -2.46 10.09 18.25
C LYS A 57 -3.48 9.31 17.42
N GLY A 58 -3.21 8.04 17.14
CA GLY A 58 -4.21 7.10 16.60
C GLY A 58 -4.22 6.88 15.08
N PHE A 59 -3.39 7.59 14.30
CA PHE A 59 -3.31 7.38 12.84
C PHE A 59 -2.20 6.39 12.40
N ASN A 60 -1.51 5.75 13.35
CA ASN A 60 -0.44 4.78 13.09
C ASN A 60 -0.97 3.34 12.98
N LEU A 61 -2.03 3.13 12.20
CA LEU A 61 -2.61 1.80 11.96
C LEU A 61 -2.41 1.44 10.49
N ASN A 62 -1.71 0.34 10.24
CA ASN A 62 -1.76 -0.28 8.92
C ASN A 62 -3.15 -0.89 8.71
N PRO A 63 -3.72 -0.82 7.50
CA PRO A 63 -4.92 -1.56 7.19
C PRO A 63 -4.67 -3.05 7.45
N MET A 64 -5.57 -3.66 8.20
CA MET A 64 -5.49 -5.06 8.60
C MET A 64 -5.61 -5.95 7.38
N THR A 65 -4.73 -6.94 7.26
CA THR A 65 -4.76 -7.91 6.16
C THR A 65 -5.99 -8.81 6.28
N ALA A 66 -6.40 -9.41 5.15
CA ALA A 66 -7.52 -10.36 5.13
C ALA A 66 -7.27 -11.58 6.04
N GLU A 67 -6.01 -11.95 6.29
CA GLU A 67 -5.64 -13.03 7.21
C GLU A 67 -5.77 -12.60 8.67
N GLU A 68 -5.30 -11.40 9.02
CA GLU A 68 -5.46 -10.83 10.36
C GLU A 68 -6.94 -10.64 10.72
N LEU A 69 -7.77 -10.18 9.77
CA LEU A 69 -9.22 -10.10 9.93
C LEU A 69 -9.87 -11.46 10.23
N LYS A 70 -9.49 -12.52 9.50
CA LYS A 70 -9.99 -13.88 9.73
C LYS A 70 -9.56 -14.42 11.09
N LEU A 71 -8.34 -14.12 11.52
CA LEU A 71 -7.83 -14.54 12.83
C LEU A 71 -8.64 -13.87 13.96
N ILE A 72 -8.88 -12.57 13.85
CA ILE A 72 -9.70 -11.82 14.82
C ILE A 72 -11.12 -12.38 14.87
N HIS A 73 -11.73 -12.66 13.72
CA HIS A 73 -13.07 -13.25 13.67
C HIS A 73 -13.14 -14.60 14.39
N ARG A 74 -12.13 -15.47 14.18
CA ARG A 74 -12.04 -16.76 14.87
C ARG A 74 -11.84 -16.63 16.39
N ILE A 75 -11.11 -15.61 16.85
CA ILE A 75 -10.91 -15.35 18.28
C ILE A 75 -12.16 -14.76 18.93
N LEU A 76 -12.92 -13.93 18.20
CA LEU A 76 -14.15 -13.30 18.69
C LEU A 76 -15.37 -14.24 18.67
N GLU A 77 -15.37 -15.27 17.82
CA GLU A 77 -16.43 -16.29 17.74
C GLU A 77 -16.13 -17.58 18.54
N GLY A 78 -15.00 -17.64 19.24
CA GLY A 78 -14.63 -18.73 20.17
C GLY A 78 -14.92 -18.36 21.62
#